data_AF-A0A356UGM8-F1
#
_entry.id   AF-A0A356UGM8-F1
#
_cell.length_a   1.000
_cell.length_b   1.000
_cell.length_c   1.000
_cell.angle_alpha   90.00
_cell.angle_beta   90.00
_cell.angle_gamma   90.00
#
_symmetry.space_group_name_H-M   'P 1'
#
loop_
_entity.id
_entity.type
_entity.pdbx_description
1 polymer ?
#
loop_
_entity_poly.entity_id
_entity_poly.type
_entity_poly.pdbx_seq_one_letter_code
_entity_poly.pdbx_strand_id
1 'polypeptide(L)'
;SPQQMFGSLVKTYWADKMGIDPAKIYSVSIMPCTAKKFEASRPEMNDSGYRDVDLVLTTREIGRLFRMSGIDFDKLAGTNLDSWMGAYTG
;
A
#
# COMPACT_ATOMS: atom_id res chain seq x y z
N SER A 1 -4.50 -4.99 -11.24
CA SER A 1 -3.01 -5.08 -11.30
C SER A 1 -2.47 -5.49 -9.92
N PRO A 2 -1.15 -5.75 -9.72
CA PRO A 2 -0.62 -6.16 -8.42
C PRO A 2 -1.06 -5.24 -7.27
N GLN A 3 -1.14 -3.93 -7.52
CA GLN A 3 -1.65 -2.96 -6.55
C GLN A 3 -3.07 -3.29 -6.06
N GLN A 4 -3.99 -3.53 -7.00
CA GLN A 4 -5.40 -3.75 -6.68
C GLN A 4 -5.65 -5.12 -6.08
N MET A 5 -4.99 -6.15 -6.61
CA MET A 5 -5.04 -7.50 -6.05
C MET A 5 -4.52 -7.51 -4.61
N PHE A 6 -3.42 -6.79 -4.34
CA PHE A 6 -2.90 -6.67 -2.99
C PHE A 6 -3.84 -5.87 -2.08
N GLY A 7 -4.39 -4.75 -2.56
CA GLY A 7 -5.35 -3.94 -1.80
C GLY A 7 -6.58 -4.74 -1.35
N SER A 8 -7.17 -5.53 -2.24
CA SER A 8 -8.32 -6.37 -1.90
C SER A 8 -7.95 -7.48 -0.92
N LEU A 9 -6.79 -8.13 -1.08
CA LEU A 9 -6.27 -9.14 -0.14
C LEU A 9 -5.99 -8.56 1.26
N VAL A 10 -5.48 -7.33 1.34
CA VAL A 10 -5.23 -6.64 2.62
C VAL A 10 -6.53 -6.47 3.41
N LYS A 11 -7.61 -6.05 2.75
CA LYS A 11 -8.90 -5.78 3.41
C LYS A 11 -9.80 -7.01 3.57
N THR A 12 -9.42 -8.14 2.98
CA THR A 12 -10.16 -9.41 3.11
C THR A 12 -9.33 -10.42 3.88
N TYR A 13 -8.39 -11.08 3.21
CA TYR A 13 -7.57 -12.15 3.75
C TYR A 13 -6.74 -11.71 4.97
N TRP A 14 -6.01 -10.60 4.87
CA TRP A 14 -5.15 -10.15 5.98
C TRP A 14 -5.96 -9.62 7.16
N ALA A 15 -7.02 -8.86 6.88
CA ALA A 15 -7.95 -8.36 7.89
C ALA A 15 -8.56 -9.50 8.72
N ASP A 16 -9.04 -10.55 8.05
CA ASP A 16 -9.57 -11.77 8.68
C ASP A 16 -8.50 -12.47 9.55
N LYS A 17 -7.30 -12.68 9.00
CA LYS A 17 -6.21 -13.33 9.73
C LYS A 17 -5.73 -12.56 10.97
N MET A 18 -5.81 -11.23 10.93
CA MET A 18 -5.39 -10.38 12.04
C MET A 18 -6.53 -10.02 13.00
N GLY A 19 -7.78 -10.41 12.70
CA GLY A 19 -8.95 -10.02 13.48
C GLY A 19 -9.18 -8.50 13.47
N ILE A 20 -8.79 -7.82 12.39
CA ILE A 20 -8.91 -6.38 12.23
C ILE A 20 -10.15 -6.10 11.38
N ASP A 21 -10.97 -5.15 11.83
CA ASP A 21 -12.09 -4.64 11.03
C ASP A 21 -11.55 -3.97 9.74
N PRO A 22 -11.93 -4.45 8.54
CA PRO A 22 -11.49 -3.87 7.27
C PRO A 22 -11.73 -2.37 7.15
N ALA A 23 -12.77 -1.84 7.81
CA ALA A 23 -13.08 -0.41 7.82
C ALA A 23 -11.99 0.44 8.52
N LYS A 24 -11.16 -0.17 9.37
CA LYS A 24 -10.04 0.49 10.06
C LYS A 24 -8.75 0.46 9.26
N ILE A 25 -8.73 -0.24 8.12
CA ILE A 25 -7.53 -0.38 7.30
C ILE A 25 -7.49 0.72 6.24
N TYR A 26 -6.41 1.52 6.29
CA TYR A 26 -6.10 2.50 5.26
C TYR A 26 -4.91 2.01 4.42
N SER A 27 -5.21 1.53 3.21
CA SER A 27 -4.27 0.95 2.26
C SER A 27 -3.58 2.04 1.44
N VAL A 28 -2.27 2.22 1.69
CA VAL A 28 -1.44 3.19 0.97
C VAL A 28 -0.47 2.44 0.06
N SER A 29 -0.57 2.71 -1.24
CA SER A 29 0.30 2.13 -2.26
C SER A 29 1.38 3.13 -2.70
N ILE A 30 2.63 2.67 -2.82
CA ILE A 30 3.75 3.48 -3.31
C ILE A 30 4.12 3.00 -4.71
N MET A 31 4.02 3.87 -5.71
CA MET A 31 4.15 3.48 -7.12
C MET A 31 5.05 4.44 -7.91
N PRO A 32 5.85 3.94 -8.86
CA PRO A 32 6.61 4.79 -9.78
C PRO A 32 5.75 5.38 -10.92
N CYS A 33 4.42 5.26 -10.86
CA CYS A 33 3.50 5.59 -11.94
C CYS A 33 2.34 6.46 -11.45
N THR A 34 2.05 7.55 -12.17
CA THR A 34 0.92 8.44 -11.87
C THR A 34 -0.43 7.84 -12.25
N ALA A 35 -0.49 7.00 -13.29
CA ALA A 35 -1.73 6.36 -13.74
C ALA A 35 -2.31 5.42 -12.66
N LYS A 36 -1.49 4.91 -11.73
CA LYS A 36 -1.96 4.12 -10.60
C LYS A 36 -2.88 4.88 -9.65
N LYS A 37 -2.74 6.21 -9.57
CA LYS A 37 -3.69 7.06 -8.83
C LYS A 37 -5.09 6.98 -9.47
N PHE A 38 -5.15 7.10 -10.79
CA PHE A 38 -6.39 6.94 -11.53
C PHE A 38 -6.95 5.52 -11.36
N GLU A 39 -6.11 4.49 -11.51
CA GLU A 39 -6.52 3.09 -11.30
C GLU A 39 -7.16 2.89 -9.93
N ALA A 40 -6.58 3.39 -8.83
CA ALA A 40 -7.16 3.29 -7.49
C ALA A 40 -8.45 4.08 -7.27
N SER A 41 -8.68 5.13 -8.06
CA SER A 41 -9.89 5.95 -7.96
C SER A 41 -11.07 5.44 -8.76
N ARG A 42 -10.89 4.36 -9.55
CA ARG A 42 -11.96 3.80 -10.39
C ARG A 42 -13.10 3.28 -9.51
N PRO A 43 -14.37 3.58 -9.85
CA PRO A 43 -15.53 3.18 -9.04
C PRO A 43 -15.63 1.68 -8.77
N GLU A 44 -15.16 0.86 -9.70
CA GLU A 44 -15.17 -0.60 -9.62
C GLU A 44 -14.03 -1.21 -8.77
N MET A 45 -13.11 -0.40 -8.24
CA MET A 45 -11.98 -0.91 -7.42
C MET A 45 -12.37 -0.99 -5.95
N ASN A 46 -13.32 -1.88 -5.68
CA ASN A 46 -13.92 -2.10 -4.38
C ASN A 46 -14.33 -3.56 -4.12
N ASP A 47 -13.53 -4.51 -4.61
CA ASP A 47 -13.81 -5.95 -4.51
C ASP A 47 -13.88 -6.43 -3.05
N SER A 48 -13.19 -5.75 -2.14
CA SER A 48 -13.25 -6.02 -0.69
C SER A 48 -14.54 -5.51 -0.01
N GLY A 49 -15.44 -4.84 -0.74
CA GLY A 49 -16.57 -4.09 -0.17
C GLY A 49 -16.19 -2.70 0.37
N TYR A 50 -14.90 -2.39 0.36
CA TYR A 50 -14.32 -1.08 0.63
C TYR A 50 -13.49 -0.67 -0.58
N ARG A 51 -13.04 0.59 -0.64
CA ARG A 51 -12.02 0.96 -1.63
C ARG A 51 -10.77 0.13 -1.39
N ASP A 52 -10.33 -0.66 -2.36
CA ASP A 52 -9.24 -1.63 -2.16
C ASP A 52 -7.90 -0.93 -1.86
N VAL A 53 -7.69 0.25 -2.45
CA VAL A 53 -6.48 1.09 -2.27
C VAL A 53 -6.92 2.52 -2.02
N ASP A 54 -6.73 3.01 -0.79
CA ASP A 54 -7.25 4.30 -0.36
C ASP A 54 -6.42 5.48 -0.87
N LEU A 55 -5.10 5.29 -0.96
CA LEU A 55 -4.16 6.32 -1.41
C LEU A 55 -3.04 5.71 -2.25
N VAL A 56 -2.62 6.44 -3.27
CA VAL A 56 -1.43 6.11 -4.06
C VAL A 56 -0.45 7.28 -4.02
N LEU A 57 0.73 7.04 -3.49
CA LEU A 57 1.86 7.97 -3.49
C LEU A 57 2.84 7.59 -4.60
N THR A 58 3.37 8.60 -5.27
CA THR A 58 4.47 8.40 -6.21
C THR A 58 5.81 8.28 -5.50
N THR A 59 6.82 7.71 -6.17
CA THR A 59 8.21 7.71 -5.66
C THR A 59 8.72 9.12 -5.32
N ARG A 60 8.25 10.16 -6.04
CA ARG A 60 8.60 11.56 -5.73
C ARG A 60 7.93 12.07 -4.47
N GLU A 61 6.67 11.70 -4.24
CA GLU A 61 5.91 12.13 -3.06
C GLU A 61 6.45 11.47 -1.79
N ILE A 62 6.78 10.18 -1.83
CA ILE A 62 7.40 9.52 -0.67
C ILE A 62 8.80 10.09 -0.38
N GLY A 63 9.59 10.39 -1.41
CA GLY A 63 10.89 11.05 -1.24
C GLY A 63 10.77 12.44 -0.61
N ARG A 64 9.73 13.20 -0.96
CA ARG A 64 9.43 14.48 -0.29
C ARG A 64 9.01 14.28 1.17
N LEU A 65 8.21 13.25 1.45
CA LEU A 65 7.78 12.92 2.81
C LEU A 65 8.98 12.60 3.71
N PHE A 66 9.92 11.76 3.26
CA PHE A 66 11.13 11.45 4.02
C PHE A 66 11.95 12.70 4.36
N ARG A 67 12.15 13.60 3.39
CA ARG A 67 12.84 14.88 3.64
C ARG A 67 12.09 15.77 4.64
N MET A 68 10.77 15.86 4.53
CA MET A 68 9.94 16.64 5.47
C MET A 68 9.95 16.06 6.89
N SER A 69 10.06 14.75 7.03
CA SER A 69 10.17 14.05 8.31
C SER A 69 11.58 14.07 8.91
N GLY A 70 12.57 14.68 8.24
CA GLY A 70 13.96 14.69 8.70
C GLY A 70 14.66 13.33 8.63
N ILE A 71 14.13 12.40 7.83
CA ILE A 71 14.71 11.05 7.65
C ILE A 71 15.87 11.15 6.65
N ASP A 72 17.05 10.75 7.10
CA ASP A 72 18.23 10.57 6.26
C ASP A 72 18.27 9.14 5.73
N PHE A 73 17.78 8.94 4.50
CA PHE A 73 17.61 7.62 3.91
C PHE A 73 18.95 6.87 3.77
N ASP A 74 20.06 7.59 3.59
CA ASP A 74 21.40 7.02 3.43
C ASP A 74 21.95 6.43 4.74
N LYS A 75 21.35 6.79 5.89
CA LYS A 75 21.73 6.30 7.22
C LYS A 75 20.80 5.21 7.76
N LEU A 76 19.76 4.83 7.02
CA LEU A 76 18.84 3.80 7.46
C LEU A 76 19.48 2.42 7.36
N ALA A 77 19.40 1.65 8.44
CA ALA A 77 19.70 0.23 8.39
C ALA A 77 18.59 -0.51 7.62
N GLY A 78 18.98 -1.47 6.80
CA GLY A 78 18.02 -2.36 6.14
C GLY A 78 17.26 -3.19 7.18
N THR A 79 15.96 -3.38 6.94
CA THR A 79 15.10 -4.25 7.75
C THR A 79 14.51 -5.35 6.88
N ASN A 80 14.11 -6.46 7.49
CA ASN A 80 13.37 -7.51 6.79
C ASN A 80 11.98 -7.02 6.41
N LEU A 81 11.43 -7.60 5.34
CA LEU A 81 10.02 -7.42 4.99
C LEU A 81 9.12 -8.12 6.02
N ASP A 82 7.90 -7.64 6.17
CA ASP A 82 6.91 -8.25 7.04
C ASP A 82 6.59 -9.69 6.62
N SER A 83 6.38 -10.55 7.62
CA SER A 83 6.30 -12.00 7.43
C SER A 83 5.05 -12.51 6.73
N TRP A 84 3.98 -11.71 6.64
CA TRP A 84 2.66 -12.22 6.22
C TRP A 84 2.39 -12.08 4.73
N MET A 85 2.67 -10.90 4.16
CA MET A 85 2.43 -10.62 2.74
C MET A 85 3.61 -9.89 2.09
N GLY A 86 4.81 -9.98 2.69
CA GLY A 86 6.04 -9.38 2.20
C GLY A 86 6.93 -10.32 1.38
N ALA A 87 6.66 -11.62 1.35
CA ALA A 87 7.45 -12.56 0.55
C ALA A 87 7.26 -12.32 -0.96
N TYR A 88 8.36 -12.30 -1.71
CA TYR A 88 8.38 -12.09 -3.16
C TYR A 88 9.48 -12.93 -3.83
N THR A 89 9.33 -13.25 -5.11
CA THR A 89 10.26 -14.14 -5.84
C THR A 89 11.34 -13.41 -6.65
N GLY A 90 11.28 -12.07 -6.72
CA GLY A 90 12.08 -11.26 -7.63
C GLY A 90 11.29 -10.94 -8.89
#